data_AF-A0A9P1JIF5-F1
#
_entry.id   AF-A0A9P1JIF5-F1
#
_cell.length_a   1.000
_cell.length_b   1.000
_cell.length_c   1.000
_cell.angle_alpha   90.00
_cell.angle_beta   90.00
_cell.angle_gamma   90.00
#
_symmetry.space_group_name_H-M   'P 1'
#
loop_
_entity.id
_entity.type
_entity.pdbx_description
1 polymer ?
#
loop_
_entity_poly.entity_id
_entity_poly.type
_entity_poly.pdbx_seq_one_letter_code
_entity_poly.pdbx_strand_id
1 'polypeptide(L)'
;MDFFVMIEKRKRSDRHMAKSKAKKMREHLRRNGMRDAVLSRGEAPSFSTHERVTKTKKDRLERIKHKKRNPCDHRSDDGGSFFMPESRAFL
;
A
#
# COMPACT_ATOMS: atom_id res chain seq x y z
N MET A 1 15.46 19.42 -18.09
CA MET A 1 14.52 18.32 -18.38
C MET A 1 14.63 18.07 -19.87
N ASP A 2 15.42 17.07 -20.24
CA ASP A 2 15.90 16.90 -21.61
C ASP A 2 14.76 16.43 -22.53
N PHE A 3 14.72 16.96 -23.75
CA PHE A 3 13.68 16.71 -24.74
C PHE A 3 13.45 15.20 -25.01
N PHE A 4 14.53 14.42 -24.96
CA PHE A 4 14.50 12.96 -25.07
C PHE A 4 13.69 12.28 -23.97
N VAL A 5 13.88 12.70 -22.71
CA VAL A 5 13.14 12.19 -21.55
C VAL A 5 11.66 12.55 -21.65
N MET A 6 11.34 13.72 -22.22
CA MET A 6 9.97 14.17 -22.45
C MET A 6 9.25 13.30 -23.51
N ILE A 7 9.92 12.98 -24.63
CA ILE A 7 9.39 12.07 -25.67
C ILE A 7 9.16 10.67 -25.09
N GLU A 8 10.09 10.15 -24.30
CA GLU A 8 9.97 8.82 -23.72
C GLU A 8 8.84 8.72 -22.69
N LYS A 9 8.65 9.76 -21.87
CA LYS A 9 7.49 9.86 -20.97
C LYS A 9 6.16 9.99 -21.74
N ARG A 10 6.13 10.72 -22.86
CA ARG A 10 4.95 10.83 -23.74
C ARG A 10 4.61 9.49 -24.42
N LYS A 11 5.60 8.72 -24.89
CA LYS A 11 5.38 7.35 -25.40
C LYS A 11 4.94 6.34 -24.32
N ARG A 12 5.14 6.63 -23.03
CA ARG A 12 4.64 5.80 -21.92
C ARG A 12 3.18 6.11 -21.58
N SER A 13 2.72 7.36 -21.69
CA SER A 13 1.31 7.71 -21.44
C SER A 13 0.37 7.09 -22.49
N ASP A 14 0.75 7.05 -23.76
CA ASP A 14 -0.10 6.52 -24.83
C ASP A 14 -0.21 4.99 -24.83
N ARG A 15 0.66 4.29 -24.07
CA ARG A 15 0.60 2.83 -23.89
C ARG A 15 -0.58 2.38 -23.02
N HIS A 16 -1.22 3.29 -22.30
CA HIS A 16 -2.28 2.95 -21.35
C HIS A 16 -3.53 2.37 -22.03
N MET A 17 -3.76 2.70 -23.31
CA MET A 17 -4.91 2.23 -24.10
C MET A 17 -4.56 1.08 -25.05
N ALA A 18 -3.27 0.81 -25.28
CA ALA A 18 -2.83 -0.17 -26.25
C ALA A 18 -2.69 -1.58 -25.64
N LYS A 19 -3.38 -2.57 -26.22
CA LYS A 19 -3.16 -3.98 -25.88
C LYS A 19 -1.69 -4.38 -26.18
N SER A 20 -1.07 -5.14 -25.28
CA SER A 20 0.28 -5.68 -25.51
C SER A 20 0.32 -6.59 -26.75
N LYS A 21 1.47 -6.67 -27.43
CA LYS A 21 1.65 -7.56 -28.60
C LYS A 21 1.29 -9.02 -28.27
N ALA A 22 1.71 -9.50 -27.10
CA ALA A 22 1.38 -10.83 -26.61
C ALA A 22 -0.13 -11.06 -26.44
N LYS A 23 -0.87 -10.05 -25.94
CA LYS A 23 -2.34 -10.13 -25.81
C LYS A 23 -3.01 -10.20 -27.19
N LYS A 24 -2.53 -9.42 -28.17
CA LYS A 24 -3.04 -9.46 -29.55
C LYS A 24 -2.83 -10.82 -30.21
N MET A 25 -1.65 -11.42 -30.05
CA MET A 25 -1.36 -12.76 -30.59
C MET A 25 -2.25 -13.83 -29.96
N ARG A 26 -2.46 -13.80 -28.65
CA ARG A 26 -3.34 -14.75 -27.96
C ARG A 26 -4.79 -14.63 -28.43
N GLU A 27 -5.28 -13.41 -28.61
CA GLU A 27 -6.63 -13.15 -29.11
C GLU A 27 -6.81 -13.69 -30.54
N HIS A 28 -5.80 -13.52 -31.41
CA HIS A 28 -5.80 -14.08 -32.75
C HIS A 28 -5.85 -15.62 -32.74
N LEU A 29 -4.99 -16.27 -31.95
CA LEU A 29 -5.00 -17.73 -31.80
C LEU A 29 -6.37 -18.25 -31.31
N ARG A 30 -6.98 -17.55 -30.34
CA ARG A 30 -8.33 -17.89 -29.84
C ARG A 30 -9.40 -17.77 -30.92
N ARG A 31 -9.32 -16.77 -31.81
CA ARG A 31 -10.27 -16.62 -32.94
C ARG A 31 -10.14 -17.74 -33.97
N ASN A 32 -8.93 -18.26 -34.15
CA ASN A 32 -8.66 -19.36 -35.09
C ASN A 32 -8.91 -20.75 -34.47
N GLY A 33 -9.56 -20.82 -33.30
CA GLY A 33 -9.89 -22.09 -32.64
C GLY A 33 -8.72 -22.77 -31.93
N MET A 34 -7.57 -22.11 -31.79
CA MET A 34 -6.41 -22.66 -31.08
C MET A 34 -6.58 -22.58 -29.56
N ARG A 35 -5.89 -23.47 -28.83
CA ARG A 35 -5.96 -23.59 -27.36
C ARG A 35 -5.62 -22.27 -26.64
N ASP A 36 -6.41 -21.92 -25.62
CA ASP A 36 -6.14 -20.75 -24.78
C ASP A 36 -5.05 -21.03 -23.74
N ALA A 37 -3.94 -20.32 -23.85
CA ALA A 37 -2.83 -20.40 -22.90
C ALA A 37 -3.17 -19.86 -21.50
N VAL A 38 -4.27 -19.13 -21.30
CA VAL A 38 -4.71 -18.68 -19.96
C VAL A 38 -5.11 -19.87 -19.10
N LEU A 39 -5.83 -20.84 -19.67
CA LEU A 39 -6.30 -22.03 -18.95
C LEU A 39 -5.14 -22.92 -18.47
N SER A 40 -3.96 -22.81 -19.11
CA SER A 40 -2.78 -23.60 -18.76
C SER A 40 -1.85 -22.92 -17.75
N ARG A 41 -2.06 -21.64 -17.40
CA ARG A 41 -1.12 -20.85 -16.60
C ARG A 41 -1.18 -21.12 -15.09
N GLY A 42 -2.09 -22.00 -14.65
CA GLY A 42 -2.38 -22.24 -13.25
C GLY A 42 -3.26 -21.13 -12.66
N GLU A 43 -3.98 -21.48 -11.60
CA GLU A 43 -4.84 -20.54 -10.88
C GLU A 43 -4.01 -19.74 -9.89
N ALA A 44 -4.15 -18.41 -9.95
CA ALA A 44 -3.56 -17.55 -8.95
C ALA A 44 -4.45 -17.56 -7.69
N PRO A 45 -3.87 -17.60 -6.48
CA PRO A 45 -4.66 -17.47 -5.26
C PRO A 45 -5.37 -16.11 -5.21
N SER A 46 -6.52 -16.06 -4.54
CA SER A 46 -7.32 -14.84 -4.39
C SER A 46 -6.66 -13.78 -3.51
N PHE A 47 -5.74 -14.20 -2.63
CA PHE A 47 -4.99 -13.32 -1.75
C PHE A 47 -3.62 -12.96 -2.33
N SER A 48 -3.04 -11.87 -1.83
CA SER A 48 -1.70 -11.43 -2.25
C SER A 48 -0.62 -12.37 -1.75
N THR A 49 0.20 -12.89 -2.66
CA THR A 49 1.38 -13.73 -2.36
C THR A 49 2.63 -12.92 -2.01
N HIS A 50 2.52 -11.59 -1.91
CA HIS A 50 3.68 -10.76 -1.62
C HIS A 50 4.13 -10.93 -0.17
N GLU A 51 5.45 -10.96 0.04
CA GLU A 51 6.05 -10.98 1.37
C GLU A 51 5.69 -9.70 2.13
N ARG A 52 5.10 -9.87 3.31
CA ARG A 52 4.68 -8.74 4.14
C ARG A 52 5.81 -8.37 5.08
N VAL A 53 6.50 -7.27 4.79
CA VAL A 53 7.58 -6.77 5.65
C VAL A 53 7.01 -5.77 6.67
N THR A 54 7.46 -5.89 7.92
CA THR A 54 7.10 -4.93 8.96
C THR A 54 7.90 -3.64 8.82
N LYS A 55 7.37 -2.54 9.36
CA LYS A 55 8.01 -1.22 9.28
C LYS A 55 9.40 -1.24 9.92
N THR A 56 10.36 -0.59 9.29
CA THR A 56 11.71 -0.45 9.84
C THR A 56 11.73 0.52 11.03
N LYS A 57 12.85 0.55 11.76
CA LYS A 57 13.06 1.53 12.85
C LYS A 57 12.84 2.97 12.38
N LYS A 58 13.33 3.31 11.17
CA LYS A 58 13.18 4.64 10.57
C LYS A 58 11.69 4.97 10.34
N ASP A 59 10.98 4.07 9.67
CA ASP A 59 9.54 4.21 9.39
C ASP A 59 8.68 4.32 10.66
N ARG A 60 9.13 3.73 11.78
CA ARG A 60 8.44 3.82 13.06
C ARG A 60 8.67 5.16 13.74
N LEU A 61 9.87 5.73 13.64
CA LEU A 61 10.23 7.02 14.26
C LEU A 61 9.57 8.20 13.53
N GLU A 62 9.52 8.16 12.21
CA GLU A 62 8.87 9.21 11.39
C GLU A 62 7.34 9.19 11.51
N ARG A 63 6.76 8.12 12.07
CA ARG A 63 5.32 7.97 12.17
C ARG A 63 4.76 8.73 13.39
N ILE A 64 4.14 9.88 13.12
CA ILE A 64 3.23 10.53 14.06
C ILE A 64 1.88 9.80 14.04
N LYS A 65 1.70 8.81 14.93
CA LYS A 65 0.45 8.04 15.03
C LYS A 65 -0.67 8.84 15.72
N HIS A 66 -0.35 9.66 16.71
CA HIS A 66 -1.31 10.42 17.50
C HIS A 66 -0.97 11.91 17.43
N LYS A 67 -1.64 12.63 16.51
CA LYS A 67 -1.34 14.03 16.20
C LYS A 67 -1.59 15.03 17.34
N LYS A 68 -2.35 14.64 18.37
CA LYS A 68 -2.74 15.48 19.52
C LYS A 68 -2.17 14.99 20.86
N ARG A 69 -1.22 14.07 20.84
CA ARG A 69 -0.57 13.51 22.04
C ARG A 69 0.92 13.84 21.98
N ASN A 70 1.23 15.12 21.91
CA ASN A 70 2.54 15.64 22.24
C ASN A 70 2.69 15.57 23.77
N PRO A 71 3.64 14.79 24.30
CA PRO A 71 3.95 14.84 25.72
C PRO A 71 4.49 16.21 26.16
N CYS A 72 4.73 17.13 25.23
CA CYS A 72 5.21 18.49 25.51
C CYS A 72 4.11 19.57 25.50
N ASP A 73 2.85 19.28 25.13
CA ASP A 73 1.73 20.17 25.50
C ASP A 73 1.34 19.86 26.94
N HIS A 74 2.11 20.41 27.86
CA HIS A 74 1.70 20.54 29.27
C HIS A 74 1.04 21.89 29.54
N ARG A 75 0.56 22.57 28.49
CA ARG A 75 -0.09 23.86 28.61
C ARG A 75 -1.53 23.69 28.15
N SER A 76 -2.46 23.77 29.11
CA SER A 76 -3.93 23.72 28.96
C SER A 76 -4.56 22.33 29.12
N ASP A 77 -4.62 21.82 30.35
CA ASP A 77 -5.90 21.35 30.91
C ASP A 77 -5.77 21.27 32.43
N ASP A 78 -6.23 22.32 33.07
CA ASP A 78 -6.37 22.45 34.50
C ASP A 78 -7.51 21.52 34.97
N GLY A 79 -7.24 20.63 35.93
CA GLY A 79 -8.33 20.07 36.77
C GLY A 79 -8.68 18.58 36.66
N GLY A 80 -7.79 17.71 36.17
CA GLY A 80 -7.98 16.25 36.26
C GLY A 80 -7.41 15.65 37.54
N SER A 81 -8.03 15.87 38.70
CA SER A 81 -7.65 15.17 39.94
C SER A 81 -7.75 13.65 39.76
N PHE A 82 -6.64 12.93 39.87
CA PHE A 82 -6.64 11.48 39.93
C PHE A 82 -7.25 11.03 41.27
N PHE A 83 -8.45 10.45 41.25
CA PHE A 83 -9.05 9.86 42.44
C PHE A 83 -8.25 8.60 42.82
N MET A 84 -7.39 8.73 43.83
CA MET A 84 -6.78 7.59 44.54
C MET A 84 -7.73 7.21 45.68
N PRO A 85 -8.47 6.08 45.60
CA PRO A 85 -9.17 5.56 46.77
C PRO A 85 -8.12 5.16 47.81
N GLU A 86 -8.19 5.79 48.97
CA GLU A 86 -7.37 5.45 50.13
C GLU A 86 -7.54 3.95 50.42
N SER A 87 -6.43 3.22 50.38
CA SER A 87 -6.42 1.81 50.72
C SER A 87 -6.87 1.67 52.17
N ARG A 88 -8.12 1.27 52.38
CA ARG A 88 -8.58 0.83 53.69
C ARG A 88 -7.72 -0.37 54.10
N ALA A 89 -6.84 -0.15 55.07
CA ALA A 89 -6.22 -1.22 55.80
C ALA A 89 -7.36 -2.02 56.46
N PHE A 90 -7.52 -3.28 56.06
CA PHE A 90 -8.34 -4.22 56.79
C PHE A 90 -7.65 -4.51 58.12
N LEU A 91 -8.34 -4.18 59.20
CA LEU A 91 -7.98 -4.53 60.58
C LEU A 91 -8.88 -5.68 61.02
#